data_AF-A0A1I0WAV3-F1
#
_entry.id   AF-A0A1I0WAV3-F1
#
_cell.length_a   1.000
_cell.length_b   1.000
_cell.length_c   1.000
_cell.angle_alpha   90.00
_cell.angle_beta   90.00
_cell.angle_gamma   90.00
#
_symmetry.space_group_name_H-M   'P 1'
#
loop_
_entity.id
_entity.type
_entity.pdbx_description
1 polymer ?
#
loop_
_entity_poly.entity_id
_entity_poly.type
_entity_poly.pdbx_seq_one_letter_code
_entity_poly.pdbx_strand_id
1 'polypeptide(L)'
;MSALVQLKEAVDAGGMPDKRIVWLGLGITPPKFNSIKIEFDDLPTDDECLSVAGLDVVLTYCGDLIRYSILWKICKALLKARPRRLQIVDLDTKRVAFLKLGAV
;
A
#
# COMPACT_ATOMS: atom_id res chain seq x y z
N MET A 1 -11.10 11.57 6.34
CA MET A 1 -10.86 11.55 4.88
C MET A 1 -9.54 10.84 4.69
N SER A 2 -9.53 9.62 4.15
CA SER A 2 -8.34 8.75 4.19
C SER A 2 -7.24 9.27 3.26
N ALA A 3 -5.99 8.99 3.62
CA ALA A 3 -4.84 9.43 2.84
C ALA A 3 -4.75 8.77 1.45
N LEU A 4 -5.43 7.64 1.23
CA LEU A 4 -5.56 7.02 -0.10
C LEU A 4 -6.58 7.74 -0.99
N VAL A 5 -7.59 8.41 -0.41
CA VAL A 5 -8.50 9.28 -1.18
C VAL A 5 -7.73 10.48 -1.75
N GLN A 6 -6.81 11.08 -0.97
CA GLN A 6 -5.97 12.17 -1.47
C GLN A 6 -5.01 11.72 -2.58
N LEU A 7 -4.49 10.49 -2.50
CA LEU A 7 -3.72 9.90 -3.58
C LEU A 7 -4.58 9.70 -4.83
N LYS A 8 -5.82 9.23 -4.66
CA LYS A 8 -6.78 9.07 -5.77
C LYS A 8 -7.03 10.39 -6.48
N GLU A 9 -7.34 11.44 -5.72
CA GLU A 9 -7.60 12.78 -6.27
C GLU A 9 -6.38 13.35 -7.00
N ALA A 10 -5.17 13.14 -6.47
CA ALA A 10 -3.94 13.55 -7.13
C ALA A 10 -3.71 12.80 -8.45
N VAL A 11 -3.90 11.48 -8.47
CA VAL A 11 -3.78 10.63 -9.68
C VAL A 11 -4.85 11.01 -10.71
N ASP A 12 -6.10 11.19 -10.29
CA ASP A 12 -7.22 11.56 -11.15
C ASP A 12 -7.03 12.98 -11.74
N ALA A 13 -6.36 13.88 -11.01
CA ALA A 13 -5.96 15.21 -11.48
C ALA A 13 -4.69 15.20 -12.39
N GLY A 14 -4.13 14.03 -12.70
CA GLY A 14 -2.95 13.88 -13.54
C GLY A 14 -1.60 14.03 -12.82
N GLY A 15 -1.62 14.23 -11.50
CA GLY A 15 -0.43 14.22 -10.66
C GLY A 15 0.00 12.79 -10.36
N MET A 16 1.14 12.34 -10.90
CA MET A 16 1.72 11.07 -10.49
C MET A 16 2.75 11.27 -9.37
N PRO A 17 2.76 10.40 -8.34
CA PRO A 17 3.86 10.39 -7.38
C PRO A 17 5.18 10.17 -8.12
N ASP A 18 6.21 10.89 -7.70
CA ASP A 18 7.54 10.83 -8.30
C ASP A 18 8.00 9.37 -8.44
N LYS A 19 8.44 8.99 -9.65
CA LYS A 19 8.83 7.61 -10.03
C LYS A 19 7.71 6.55 -10.03
N ARG A 20 6.43 6.93 -9.89
CA ARG A 20 5.26 6.02 -9.82
C ARG A 20 5.29 5.04 -8.64
N ILE A 21 6.07 5.35 -7.60
CA ILE A 21 6.19 4.52 -6.40
C ILE A 21 5.42 5.17 -5.25
N VAL A 22 4.60 4.38 -4.56
CA VAL A 22 3.95 4.76 -3.31
C VAL A 22 4.37 3.84 -2.17
N TRP A 23 4.69 4.44 -1.03
CA TRP A 23 5.04 3.72 0.20
C TRP A 23 3.83 3.72 1.13
N LEU A 24 3.36 2.55 1.51
CA LEU A 24 2.29 2.37 2.47
C LEU A 24 2.89 1.81 3.76
N GLY A 25 2.56 2.39 4.92
CA GLY A 25 2.97 1.87 6.22
C GLY A 25 1.77 1.52 7.08
N LEU A 26 1.71 0.28 7.57
CA LEU A 26 0.68 -0.16 8.51
C LEU A 26 1.12 0.16 9.94
N GLY A 27 0.43 1.10 10.59
CA GLY A 27 0.74 1.59 11.93
C GLY A 27 1.99 2.48 12.02
N ILE A 28 2.67 2.72 10.89
CA ILE A 28 3.93 3.47 10.82
C ILE A 28 3.94 4.41 9.61
N THR A 29 4.69 5.50 9.68
CA THR A 29 4.96 6.37 8.52
C THR A 29 6.31 6.00 7.92
N PRO A 30 6.37 5.45 6.68
CA PRO A 30 7.64 5.17 6.02
C PRO A 30 8.47 6.46 5.85
N PRO A 31 9.80 6.45 6.02
CA PRO A 31 10.64 7.65 5.88
C PRO A 31 10.93 7.97 4.40
N LYS A 32 9.89 8.20 3.59
CA LYS A 32 9.95 8.46 2.14
C LYS A 32 8.96 9.55 1.75
N PHE A 33 9.28 10.36 0.74
CA PHE A 33 8.45 11.51 0.34
C PHE A 33 7.01 11.14 -0.07
N ASN A 34 6.80 9.99 -0.73
CA ASN A 34 5.47 9.51 -1.15
C ASN A 34 4.97 8.42 -0.19
N SER A 35 4.93 8.72 1.11
CA SER A 35 4.53 7.76 2.14
C SER A 35 3.14 8.05 2.70
N ILE A 36 2.35 7.00 2.86
CA ILE A 36 1.01 7.05 3.45
C ILE A 36 0.98 6.10 4.65
N LYS A 37 0.57 6.61 5.80
CA LYS A 37 0.28 5.81 6.99
C LYS A 37 -1.16 5.29 6.91
N ILE A 38 -1.33 4.01 7.21
CA ILE A 38 -2.62 3.32 7.35
C ILE A 38 -2.70 2.82 8.78
N GLU A 39 -3.74 3.21 9.51
CA GLU A 39 -3.95 2.74 10.88
C GLU A 39 -4.61 1.35 10.89
N PHE A 40 -4.42 0.59 11.97
CA PHE A 40 -4.92 -0.80 12.05
C PHE A 40 -6.45 -0.89 12.17
N ASP A 41 -7.02 0.14 12.75
CA ASP A 41 -8.43 0.36 13.08
C ASP A 41 -9.19 1.11 11.96
N ASP A 42 -8.46 1.70 11.03
CA ASP A 42 -9.02 2.40 9.85
C ASP A 42 -8.37 1.87 8.56
N LEU A 43 -8.60 0.59 8.28
CA LEU A 43 -8.11 -0.04 7.06
C LEU A 43 -8.87 0.50 5.85
N PRO A 44 -8.17 0.85 4.76
CA PRO A 44 -8.82 1.36 3.57
C PRO A 44 -9.72 0.30 2.95
N THR A 45 -10.80 0.80 2.35
CA THR A 45 -11.75 0.03 1.56
C THR A 45 -11.15 -0.42 0.23
N ASP A 46 -11.80 -1.38 -0.42
CA ASP A 46 -11.40 -1.84 -1.75
C ASP A 46 -11.40 -0.67 -2.78
N ASP A 47 -12.36 0.25 -2.66
CA ASP A 47 -12.48 1.43 -3.55
C ASP A 47 -11.34 2.44 -3.32
N GLU A 48 -10.99 2.70 -2.07
CA GLU A 48 -9.84 3.56 -1.75
C GLU A 48 -8.53 2.96 -2.23
N CYS A 49 -8.41 1.62 -2.22
CA CYS A 49 -7.24 0.94 -2.78
C CYS A 49 -7.11 1.13 -4.30
N LEU A 50 -8.17 1.45 -5.05
CA LEU A 50 -8.06 1.73 -6.49
C LEU A 50 -7.13 2.90 -6.82
N SER A 51 -6.87 3.77 -5.84
CA SER A 51 -5.87 4.85 -5.94
C SER A 51 -4.46 4.38 -6.30
N VAL A 52 -4.12 3.11 -6.01
CA VAL A 52 -2.80 2.55 -6.30
C VAL A 52 -2.70 1.80 -7.63
N ALA A 53 -3.77 1.80 -8.44
CA ALA A 53 -3.82 1.13 -9.72
C ALA A 53 -2.68 1.60 -10.65
N GLY A 54 -1.93 0.66 -11.23
CA GLY A 54 -0.80 0.95 -12.12
C GLY A 54 0.45 1.54 -11.44
N LEU A 55 0.45 1.75 -10.11
CA LEU A 55 1.62 2.19 -9.35
C LEU A 55 2.48 1.02 -8.89
N ASP A 56 3.74 1.30 -8.55
CA ASP A 56 4.59 0.40 -7.80
C ASP A 56 4.34 0.64 -6.30
N VAL A 57 3.77 -0.33 -5.60
CA VAL A 57 3.37 -0.22 -4.20
C VAL A 57 4.36 -0.95 -3.32
N VAL A 58 4.86 -0.27 -2.29
CA VAL A 58 5.68 -0.86 -1.23
C VAL A 58 4.91 -0.78 0.08
N LEU A 59 4.37 -1.89 0.54
CA LEU A 59 3.72 -2.04 1.83
C LEU A 59 4.75 -2.41 2.90
N THR A 60 4.87 -1.61 3.94
CA THR A 60 5.75 -1.82 5.08
C THR A 60 4.93 -2.00 6.36
N TYR A 61 5.39 -2.87 7.24
CA TYR A 61 4.77 -3.14 8.54
C TYR A 61 5.79 -3.67 9.54
N CYS A 62 5.46 -3.61 10.82
CA CYS A 62 6.18 -4.29 11.89
C CYS A 62 5.45 -5.61 12.20
N GLY A 63 6.08 -6.74 11.89
CA GLY A 63 5.53 -8.08 12.10
C GLY A 63 5.07 -8.38 13.52
N ASP A 64 5.77 -7.86 14.53
CA ASP A 64 5.44 -8.10 15.94
C ASP A 64 4.18 -7.35 16.40
N LEU A 65 3.77 -6.32 15.65
CA LEU A 65 2.66 -5.42 16.00
C LEU A 65 1.39 -5.71 15.19
N ILE A 66 1.46 -6.55 14.15
CA ILE A 66 0.35 -6.76 13.22
C ILE A 66 -0.27 -8.15 13.32
N ARG A 67 -1.60 -8.20 13.33
CA ARG A 67 -2.33 -9.46 13.16
C ARG A 67 -2.31 -9.89 11.71
N TYR A 68 -2.05 -11.17 11.46
CA TYR A 68 -2.04 -11.75 10.10
C TYR A 68 -3.34 -11.47 9.33
N SER A 69 -4.50 -11.47 9.99
CA SER A 69 -5.79 -11.17 9.34
C SER A 69 -5.87 -9.77 8.75
N ILE A 70 -5.25 -8.77 9.42
CA ILE A 70 -5.18 -7.39 8.93
C ILE A 70 -4.29 -7.34 7.70
N LEU A 71 -3.09 -7.92 7.79
CA LEU A 71 -2.13 -7.98 6.67
C LEU A 71 -2.74 -8.69 5.46
N TRP A 72 -3.44 -9.80 5.68
CA TRP A 72 -4.13 -10.52 4.60
C TRP A 72 -5.20 -9.66 3.93
N LYS A 73 -6.03 -8.96 4.72
CA LYS A 73 -7.12 -8.11 4.19
C LYS A 73 -6.57 -6.99 3.32
N ILE A 74 -5.57 -6.24 3.81
CA ILE A 74 -4.99 -5.13 3.06
C ILE A 74 -4.24 -5.60 1.81
N CYS A 75 -3.45 -6.68 1.90
CA CYS A 75 -2.75 -7.23 0.75
C CYS A 75 -3.74 -7.68 -0.34
N LYS A 76 -4.87 -8.28 0.04
CA LYS A 76 -5.93 -8.68 -0.89
C LYS A 76 -6.58 -7.47 -1.57
N ALA A 77 -6.90 -6.42 -0.82
CA ALA A 77 -7.49 -5.19 -1.37
C ALA A 77 -6.52 -4.49 -2.33
N LEU A 78 -5.26 -4.32 -1.94
CA LEU A 78 -4.21 -3.75 -2.79
C LEU A 78 -3.98 -4.61 -4.05
N LEU A 79 -3.98 -5.92 -3.95
CA LEU A 79 -3.81 -6.79 -5.12
C LEU A 79 -4.99 -6.65 -6.10
N LYS A 80 -6.23 -6.54 -5.60
CA LYS A 80 -7.42 -6.29 -6.43
C LYS A 80 -7.35 -4.96 -7.19
N ALA A 81 -6.73 -3.95 -6.60
CA ALA A 81 -6.52 -2.65 -7.25
C ALA A 81 -5.57 -2.69 -8.45
N ARG A 82 -4.91 -3.83 -8.71
CA ARG A 82 -3.98 -4.05 -9.83
C ARG A 82 -2.84 -3.02 -9.88
N PRO A 83 -2.03 -2.88 -8.81
CA PRO A 83 -0.77 -2.17 -8.90
C PRO A 83 0.16 -2.87 -9.89
N ARG A 84 1.07 -2.13 -10.51
CA ARG A 84 2.09 -2.70 -11.39
C ARG A 84 2.99 -3.69 -10.64
N ARG A 85 3.32 -3.37 -9.39
CA ARG A 85 4.07 -4.22 -8.47
C ARG A 85 3.55 -4.02 -7.06
N LEU A 86 3.43 -5.12 -6.31
CA LEU A 86 3.19 -5.06 -4.87
C LEU A 86 4.36 -5.72 -4.13
N GLN A 87 5.15 -4.91 -3.44
CA GLN A 87 6.21 -5.37 -2.54
C GLN A 87 5.72 -5.26 -1.10
N ILE A 88 5.98 -6.28 -0.31
CA ILE A 88 5.65 -6.34 1.11
C ILE A 88 6.95 -6.45 1.89
N VAL A 89 7.13 -5.62 2.92
CA VAL A 89 8.33 -5.55 3.73
C VAL A 89 7.95 -5.63 5.21
N ASP A 90 8.41 -6.69 5.86
CA ASP A 90 8.40 -6.80 7.32
C ASP A 90 9.67 -6.15 7.86
N LEU A 91 9.52 -5.09 8.65
CA LEU A 91 10.64 -4.32 9.19
C LEU A 91 11.33 -5.04 10.36
N ASP A 92 10.60 -5.87 11.11
CA ASP A 92 11.13 -6.53 12.30
C ASP A 92 12.01 -7.71 11.87
N THR A 93 11.51 -8.52 10.94
CA THR A 93 12.24 -9.69 10.44
C THR A 93 13.09 -9.41 9.20
N LYS A 94 13.07 -8.16 8.69
CA LYS A 94 13.75 -7.72 7.45
C LYS A 94 13.39 -8.59 6.23
N ARG A 95 12.22 -9.21 6.24
CA ARG A 95 11.74 -10.06 5.14
C ARG A 95 11.07 -9.22 4.07
N VAL A 96 11.33 -9.57 2.82
CA VAL A 96 10.72 -8.94 1.66
C VAL A 96 10.02 -9.99 0.82
N ALA A 97 8.76 -9.74 0.50
CA ALA A 97 7.98 -10.55 -0.43
C ALA A 97 7.54 -9.71 -1.63
N PHE A 98 7.46 -10.34 -2.79
CA PHE A 98 6.94 -9.72 -4.01
C PHE A 98 5.69 -10.46 -4.45
N LEU A 99 4.57 -9.77 -4.45
CA LEU A 99 3.35 -10.24 -5.07
C LEU A 99 3.34 -9.73 -6.50
N LYS A 100 3.68 -10.63 -7.43
CA LYS A 100 3.45 -10.41 -8.85
C LYS A 100 1.99 -10.75 -9.14
N LEU A 101 1.29 -9.86 -9.85
CA LEU A 101 0.10 -10.28 -10.56
C LEU A 101 0.54 -11.37 -11.54
N GLY A 102 -0.01 -12.59 -11.41
CA GLY A 102 0.17 -13.61 -12.41
C GLY A 102 -0.21 -13.01 -13.77
N ALA A 103 0.67 -13.12 -14.75
CA ALA A 103 0.34 -12.79 -16.12
C ALA A 103 -0.85 -13.68 -16.51
N VAL A 104 -2.00 -13.05 -16.78
CA VAL A 104 -3.11 -13.68 -17.51
C VAL A 104 -3.04 -13.12 -18.92
#